data_AF-A0A2W5X2U7-F1
#
_entry.id   AF-A0A2W5X2U7-F1
#
_cell.length_a   1.000
_cell.length_b   1.000
_cell.length_c   1.000
_cell.angle_alpha   90.00
_cell.angle_beta   90.00
_cell.angle_gamma   90.00
#
_symmetry.space_group_name_H-M   'P 1'
#
loop_
_entity.id
_entity.type
_entity.pdbx_description
1 polymer ?
#
loop_
_entity_poly.entity_id
_entity_poly.type
_entity_poly.pdbx_seq_one_letter_code
_entity_poly.pdbx_strand_id
1 'polypeptide(L)'
;MALADLHQPSVDAKRQGCGLRRIRERLDDDDRAWLARVLAADSGETNRAIADTLTRAGYTIGHQVIQRHRSGVCSCKHLED
;
A
#
# COMPACT_ATOMS: atom_id res chain seq x y z
N MET A 1 6.23 -14.05 -26.78
CA MET A 1 6.85 -12.80 -26.27
C MET A 1 6.89 -12.91 -24.76
N ALA A 2 8.09 -13.01 -24.19
CA ALA A 2 8.32 -13.15 -22.76
C ALA A 2 8.49 -11.77 -22.13
N LEU A 3 7.81 -11.50 -21.01
CA LEU A 3 8.09 -10.35 -20.15
C LEU A 3 8.52 -10.89 -18.78
N ALA A 4 9.84 -11.06 -18.65
CA ALA A 4 10.51 -11.03 -17.37
C ALA A 4 10.99 -9.60 -17.17
N ASP A 5 10.48 -8.90 -16.16
CA ASP A 5 11.20 -7.78 -15.57
C ASP A 5 11.00 -7.83 -14.05
N LEU A 6 12.13 -7.91 -13.37
CA LEU A 6 12.29 -8.27 -11.97
C LEU A 6 11.99 -7.06 -11.09
N HIS A 7 10.76 -6.92 -10.59
CA HIS A 7 10.48 -5.96 -9.53
C HIS A 7 10.83 -6.55 -8.16
N GLN A 8 12.11 -6.48 -7.78
CA GLN A 8 12.53 -6.69 -6.39
C GLN A 8 12.59 -5.35 -5.64
N PRO A 9 11.65 -5.04 -4.73
CA PRO A 9 11.82 -3.89 -3.86
C PRO A 9 12.71 -4.26 -2.66
N SER A 10 13.92 -3.71 -2.66
CA SER A 10 14.88 -3.78 -1.55
C SER A 10 14.25 -3.42 -0.20
N VAL A 11 14.43 -4.36 0.72
CA VAL A 11 14.33 -4.21 2.16
C VAL A 11 15.41 -3.23 2.61
N ASP A 12 15.04 -2.01 3.00
CA ASP A 12 15.47 -1.38 4.24
C ASP A 12 14.99 0.08 4.27
N ALA A 13 14.19 0.38 5.29
CA ALA A 13 14.18 1.68 5.92
C ALA A 13 13.39 1.54 7.22
N LYS A 14 14.08 1.40 8.35
CA LYS A 14 13.52 1.78 9.65
C LYS A 14 13.41 3.32 9.70
N ARG A 15 12.36 3.89 9.11
CA ARG A 15 11.95 5.30 9.27
C ARG A 15 10.49 5.35 9.76
N GLN A 16 10.24 6.08 10.82
CA GLN A 16 8.92 6.17 11.45
C GLN A 16 7.88 6.74 10.45
N GLY A 17 6.98 5.90 9.92
CA GLY A 17 5.98 6.33 8.94
C GLY A 17 5.04 5.18 8.55
N CYS A 18 3.78 5.51 8.22
CA CYS A 18 2.77 4.53 7.79
C CYS A 18 3.32 3.75 6.58
N GLY A 19 3.45 2.42 6.67
CA GLY A 19 4.01 1.58 5.59
C GLY A 19 3.32 1.77 4.23
N LEU A 20 2.02 2.11 4.27
CA LEU A 20 1.20 2.48 3.13
C LEU A 20 1.73 3.70 2.34
N ARG A 21 2.25 4.72 3.02
CA ARG A 21 2.80 5.93 2.37
C ARG A 21 4.00 5.56 1.50
N ARG A 22 4.89 4.70 2.00
CA ARG A 22 6.08 4.28 1.24
C ARG A 22 5.74 3.42 0.05
N ILE A 23 4.74 2.55 0.21
CA ILE A 23 4.23 1.77 -0.92
C ILE A 23 3.73 2.76 -1.97
N ARG A 24 2.89 3.74 -1.60
CA ARG A 24 2.42 4.78 -2.52
C ARG A 24 3.56 5.50 -3.25
N GLU A 25 4.65 5.86 -2.55
CA GLU A 25 5.82 6.50 -3.18
C GLU A 25 6.54 5.60 -4.19
N ARG A 26 6.52 4.28 -3.98
CA ARG A 26 7.15 3.28 -4.87
C ARG A 26 6.24 2.78 -6.00
N LEU A 27 4.93 3.00 -5.89
CA LEU A 27 3.96 2.65 -6.92
C LEU A 27 4.01 3.67 -8.07
N ASP A 28 3.76 3.18 -9.28
CA ASP A 28 3.47 3.98 -10.46
C ASP A 28 2.10 4.64 -10.37
N ASP A 29 1.82 5.61 -11.24
CA ASP A 29 0.59 6.41 -11.17
C ASP A 29 -0.70 5.57 -11.29
N ASP A 30 -0.68 4.51 -12.12
CA ASP A 30 -1.80 3.57 -12.26
C ASP A 30 -2.06 2.78 -10.98
N ASP A 31 -1.01 2.20 -10.39
CA ASP A 31 -1.09 1.48 -9.13
C ASP A 31 -1.46 2.40 -7.95
N ARG A 32 -1.01 3.66 -7.97
CA ARG A 32 -1.40 4.67 -6.98
C ARG A 32 -2.90 4.95 -7.06
N ALA A 33 -3.44 5.11 -8.27
CA ALA A 33 -4.87 5.33 -8.48
C ALA A 33 -5.68 4.12 -8.03
N TRP A 34 -5.22 2.91 -8.37
CA TRP A 34 -5.81 1.66 -7.88
C TRP A 34 -5.78 1.59 -6.34
N LEU A 35 -4.63 1.87 -5.73
CA LEU A 35 -4.45 1.83 -4.28
C LEU A 35 -5.38 2.84 -3.58
N ALA A 36 -5.47 4.06 -4.10
CA ALA A 36 -6.39 5.08 -3.57
C ALA A 36 -7.85 4.62 -3.67
N ARG A 37 -8.24 4.00 -4.78
CA ARG A 37 -9.59 3.47 -4.99
C ARG A 37 -9.91 2.34 -4.01
N VAL A 38 -8.99 1.39 -3.79
CA VAL A 38 -9.27 0.25 -2.88
C VAL A 38 -9.20 0.63 -1.40
N LEU A 39 -8.43 1.67 -1.06
CA LEU A 39 -8.38 2.23 0.29
C LEU A 39 -9.60 3.10 0.62
N ALA A 40 -10.40 3.52 -0.36
CA ALA A 40 -11.66 4.19 -0.11
C ALA A 40 -12.58 3.30 0.76
N ALA A 41 -13.31 3.90 1.70
CA ALA A 41 -14.20 3.15 2.59
C ALA A 41 -15.25 2.33 1.80
N ASP A 42 -15.66 2.82 0.64
CA ASP A 42 -16.70 2.25 -0.22
C ASP A 42 -16.20 1.27 -1.30
N SER A 43 -14.92 0.88 -1.25
CA SER A 43 -14.31 0.09 -2.34
C SER A 43 -14.86 -1.32 -2.54
N GLY A 44 -15.63 -1.85 -1.59
CA GLY A 44 -16.08 -3.25 -1.57
C GLY A 44 -14.97 -4.28 -1.30
N GLU A 45 -13.71 -3.86 -1.35
CA GLU A 45 -12.54 -4.72 -1.18
C GLU A 45 -12.23 -4.95 0.30
N THR A 46 -11.90 -6.20 0.66
CA THR A 46 -11.47 -6.53 2.03
C THR A 46 -10.02 -6.13 2.28
N ASN A 47 -9.71 -5.73 3.52
CA ASN A 47 -8.33 -5.39 3.90
C ASN A 47 -7.33 -6.53 3.63
N ARG A 48 -7.80 -7.78 3.66
CA ARG A 48 -7.01 -8.97 3.35
C ARG A 48 -6.73 -9.10 1.85
N ALA A 49 -7.72 -8.84 0.99
CA ALA A 49 -7.52 -8.85 -0.46
C ALA A 49 -6.55 -7.75 -0.92
N ILE A 50 -6.63 -6.57 -0.32
CA ILE A 50 -5.70 -5.46 -0.59
C ILE A 50 -4.28 -5.86 -0.15
N ALA A 51 -4.12 -6.45 1.04
CA ALA A 51 -2.82 -6.93 1.50
C ALA A 51 -2.24 -8.03 0.61
N ASP A 52 -3.08 -8.97 0.16
CA ASP A 52 -2.67 -10.06 -0.74
C ASP A 52 -2.17 -9.51 -2.08
N THR A 53 -2.92 -8.57 -2.66
CA THR A 53 -2.56 -7.92 -3.93
C THR A 53 -1.24 -7.17 -3.81
N LEU A 54 -1.05 -6.39 -2.74
CA LEU A 54 0.21 -5.71 -2.46
C LEU A 54 1.36 -6.69 -2.25
N THR A 55 1.12 -7.82 -1.57
CA THR A 55 2.12 -8.87 -1.37
C THR A 55 2.52 -9.53 -2.69
N ARG A 56 1.56 -9.79 -3.60
CA ARG A 56 1.83 -10.29 -4.95
C ARG A 56 2.63 -9.31 -5.80
N ALA A 57 2.42 -8.00 -5.61
CA ALA A 57 3.19 -6.94 -6.22
C ALA A 57 4.59 -6.75 -5.57
N GLY A 58 4.96 -7.58 -4.60
CA GLY A 58 6.26 -7.54 -3.92
C GLY A 58 6.31 -6.64 -2.68
N TYR A 59 5.18 -6.07 -2.26
CA TYR A 59 5.08 -5.20 -1.09
C TYR A 59 4.51 -5.94 0.12
N THR A 60 5.36 -6.21 1.11
CA THR A 60 4.91 -6.82 2.37
C THR A 60 4.27 -5.77 3.28
N ILE A 61 2.94 -5.83 3.43
CA ILE A 61 2.19 -4.99 4.37
C ILE A 61 1.14 -5.79 5.14
N GLY A 62 1.04 -5.51 6.44
CA GLY A 62 0.02 -6.12 7.29
C GLY A 62 -1.37 -5.54 7.02
N HIS A 63 -2.39 -6.41 6.95
CA HIS A 63 -3.80 -6.00 6.84
C HIS A 63 -4.24 -5.03 7.95
N GLN A 64 -3.63 -5.11 9.13
CA GLN A 64 -3.88 -4.17 10.24
C GLN A 64 -3.46 -2.73 9.89
N VAL A 65 -2.42 -2.54 9.07
CA VAL A 65 -1.98 -1.21 8.62
C VAL A 65 -3.03 -0.61 7.68
N ILE A 66 -3.58 -1.43 6.78
CA ILE A 66 -4.68 -1.06 5.87
C ILE A 66 -5.93 -0.69 6.68
N GLN A 67 -6.30 -1.53 7.65
CA GLN A 67 -7.41 -1.25 8.54
C GLN A 67 -7.23 0.07 9.28
N ARG A 68 -6.05 0.32 9.88
CA ARG A 68 -5.77 1.58 10.57
C ARG A 68 -5.85 2.78 9.63
N HIS A 69 -5.40 2.64 8.39
CA HIS A 69 -5.47 3.69 7.39
C HIS A 69 -6.94 4.01 7.01
N ARG A 70 -7.75 2.98 6.71
CA ARG A 70 -9.18 3.14 6.39
C ARG A 70 -10.00 3.70 7.55
N SER A 71 -9.70 3.27 8.79
CA SER A 71 -10.33 3.81 10.00
C SER A 71 -9.80 5.19 10.38
N GLY A 72 -8.84 5.74 9.64
CA GLY A 72 -8.28 7.06 9.92
C GLY A 72 -7.49 7.16 11.21
N VAL A 73 -7.00 6.02 11.74
CA VAL A 73 -6.15 5.92 12.93
C VAL A 73 -4.69 5.62 12.57
N CYS A 74 -4.32 5.63 11.27
CA CYS A 74 -2.91 5.54 10.90
C CYS A 74 -2.21 6.86 11.23
N SER A 75 -0.99 6.74 11.75
CA SER A 75 -0.09 7.87 12.05
C SER A 75 0.26 8.74 10.83
N CYS A 76 -0.12 8.36 9.60
CA CYS A 76 0.02 9.21 8.42
C CYS A 76 -1.00 10.33 8.29
N LYS A 77 -2.10 10.34 9.07
CA LYS A 77 -3.06 11.46 9.05
C LYS A 77 -2.47 12.80 9.49
N HIS A 78 -1.30 12.79 10.11
CA HIS A 78 -0.64 13.99 10.65
C HIS A 78 0.28 14.71 9.64
N LEU A 79 0.21 14.38 8.35
CA LEU A 79 1.15 14.83 7.32
C LEU A 79 0.48 15.48 6.10
N GLU A 80 -0.82 15.77 6.19
CA GLU A 80 -1.54 16.64 5.27
C GLU A 80 -1.94 17.91 6.04
N ASP A 81 -0.93 18.68 6.43
CA ASP A 81 -1.00 20.14 6.66
C ASP A 81 0.19 20.76 5.89
#